data_AF-A0A8S2FLL2-F1
#
_entry.id   AF-A0A8S2FLL2-F1
#
_cell.length_a   1.000
_cell.length_b   1.000
_cell.length_c   1.000
_cell.angle_alpha   90.00
_cell.angle_beta   90.00
_cell.angle_gamma   90.00
#
_symmetry.space_group_name_H-M   'P 1'
#
loop_
_entity.id
_entity.type
_entity.pdbx_description
1 polymer ?
#
loop_
_entity_poly.entity_id
_entity_poly.type
_entity_poly.pdbx_seq_one_letter_code
_entity_poly.pdbx_strand_id
1 'polypeptide(L)'
;CVLLTTGSFNPVHPSHFQNLRRVKEYLEHEHQTAWNVLAGYVSPTHDSYVRSKLGDSAWIPAKHRCQLCEQAIQSEDPELYSWVTVSRGESTWPDGFIDFGPITEDFRDFLNGTLVDQKNILKYPLRVVYVCGLDHFNKCSYVESMAKQNLMACAVVYRAGYEEQQINRSVKSSGVIYISLSKERNKLMDVSSTQIRQYFQNPTPNNSNVERYIYPH
;
A
#
# COMPACT_ATOMS: atom_id res chain seq x y z
N CYS A 1 -2.31 -15.21 4.64
CA CYS A 1 -2.88 -13.84 4.67
C CYS A 1 -2.65 -13.20 3.30
N VAL A 2 -3.28 -12.06 3.06
CA VAL A 2 -3.04 -11.23 1.87
C VAL A 2 -2.76 -9.79 2.29
N LEU A 3 -1.97 -9.07 1.52
CA LEU A 3 -1.66 -7.66 1.77
C LEU A 3 -2.52 -6.78 0.87
N LEU A 4 -3.01 -5.67 1.39
CA LEU A 4 -3.73 -4.65 0.63
C LEU A 4 -3.13 -3.28 0.95
N THR A 5 -2.78 -2.52 -0.08
CA THR A 5 -2.42 -1.11 0.06
C THR A 5 -3.30 -0.26 -0.86
N THR A 6 -3.86 0.82 -0.32
CA THR A 6 -4.70 1.76 -1.06
C THR A 6 -3.96 3.08 -1.26
N GLY A 7 -4.33 3.85 -2.28
CA GLY A 7 -3.65 5.12 -2.52
C GLY A 7 -3.99 5.79 -3.83
N SER A 8 -3.48 7.00 -3.99
CA SER A 8 -3.66 7.76 -5.22
C SER A 8 -2.89 7.15 -6.39
N PHE A 9 -1.68 6.59 -6.17
CA PHE A 9 -0.78 6.09 -7.23
C PHE A 9 -0.69 7.03 -8.45
N ASN A 10 -0.32 8.29 -8.18
CA ASN A 10 -0.42 9.39 -9.14
C ASN A 10 0.93 10.12 -9.32
N PRO A 11 1.93 9.51 -9.99
CA PRO A 11 1.91 8.14 -10.52
C PRO A 11 2.36 7.09 -9.48
N VAL A 12 2.20 5.80 -9.80
CA VAL A 12 2.86 4.69 -9.10
C VAL A 12 4.38 4.81 -9.23
N HIS A 13 5.11 4.25 -8.27
CA HIS A 13 6.58 4.26 -8.26
C HIS A 13 7.13 3.19 -7.28
N PRO A 14 8.42 2.80 -7.37
CA PRO A 14 8.97 1.64 -6.66
C PRO A 14 8.75 1.59 -5.15
N SER A 15 8.73 2.74 -4.46
CA SER A 15 8.58 2.75 -2.99
C SER A 15 7.21 2.23 -2.53
N HIS A 16 6.18 2.28 -3.38
CA HIS A 16 4.90 1.63 -3.10
C HIS A 16 5.05 0.11 -2.95
N PHE A 17 5.87 -0.52 -3.80
CA PHE A 17 6.10 -1.96 -3.79
C PHE A 17 7.06 -2.39 -2.68
N GLN A 18 8.06 -1.55 -2.37
CA GLN A 18 8.99 -1.82 -1.28
C GLN A 18 8.27 -1.98 0.07
N ASN A 19 7.18 -1.23 0.32
CA ASN A 19 6.38 -1.42 1.53
C ASN A 19 5.74 -2.81 1.57
N LEU A 20 5.23 -3.31 0.45
CA LEU A 20 4.67 -4.66 0.36
C LEU A 20 5.74 -5.73 0.60
N ARG A 21 6.92 -5.60 -0.01
CA ARG A 21 8.05 -6.54 0.20
C ARG A 21 8.45 -6.62 1.67
N ARG A 22 8.67 -5.47 2.31
CA ARG A 22 9.05 -5.41 3.73
C ARG A 22 8.01 -6.06 4.63
N VAL A 23 6.74 -5.80 4.36
CA VAL A 23 5.65 -6.43 5.11
C VAL A 23 5.66 -7.93 4.89
N LYS A 24 5.84 -8.41 3.65
CA LYS A 24 5.93 -9.84 3.37
C LYS A 24 7.10 -10.49 4.11
N GLU A 25 8.30 -9.95 3.97
CA GLU A 25 9.50 -10.45 4.64
C GLU A 25 9.33 -10.51 6.15
N TYR A 26 8.83 -9.42 6.76
CA TYR A 26 8.57 -9.37 8.19
C TYR A 26 7.55 -10.44 8.62
N LEU A 27 6.43 -10.54 7.90
CA LEU A 27 5.34 -11.46 8.23
C LEU A 27 5.68 -12.94 8.02
N GLU A 28 6.66 -13.26 7.19
CA GLU A 28 7.05 -14.63 6.88
C GLU A 28 8.27 -15.10 7.69
N HIS A 29 9.19 -14.21 8.03
CA HIS A 29 10.50 -14.59 8.57
C HIS A 29 10.77 -14.13 10.01
N GLU A 30 10.07 -13.12 10.53
CA GLU A 30 10.29 -12.68 11.90
C GLU A 30 9.52 -13.54 12.90
N HIS A 31 10.21 -14.01 13.96
CA HIS A 31 9.77 -15.07 14.88
C HIS A 31 8.40 -14.85 15.56
N GLN A 32 7.83 -13.65 15.50
CA GLN A 32 6.55 -13.29 16.13
C GLN A 32 5.35 -13.36 15.18
N THR A 33 5.60 -13.45 13.87
CA THR A 33 4.57 -13.50 12.83
C THR A 33 4.91 -14.67 11.92
N ALA A 34 4.29 -15.83 12.14
CA ALA A 34 4.46 -17.00 11.27
C ALA A 34 3.37 -17.02 10.18
N TRP A 35 3.18 -15.89 9.47
CA TRP A 35 2.09 -15.76 8.50
C TRP A 35 2.62 -16.00 7.09
N ASN A 36 2.04 -16.96 6.39
CA ASN A 36 2.28 -17.11 4.96
C ASN A 36 1.55 -16.00 4.18
N VAL A 37 2.25 -15.21 3.38
CA VAL A 37 1.70 -14.15 2.53
C VAL A 37 1.48 -14.69 1.13
N LEU A 38 0.20 -14.93 0.80
CA LEU A 38 -0.19 -15.58 -0.46
C LEU A 38 -0.25 -14.62 -1.64
N ALA A 39 -0.62 -13.37 -1.39
CA ALA A 39 -0.79 -12.35 -2.42
C ALA A 39 -0.74 -10.94 -1.83
N GLY A 40 -0.37 -9.97 -2.68
CA GLY A 40 -0.37 -8.54 -2.41
C GLY A 40 -1.21 -7.80 -3.43
N TYR A 41 -1.95 -6.80 -2.99
CA TYR A 41 -2.85 -6.02 -3.83
C TYR A 41 -2.55 -4.55 -3.70
N VAL A 42 -2.33 -3.91 -4.85
CA VAL A 42 -2.30 -2.46 -4.98
C VAL A 42 -3.68 -2.02 -5.43
N SER A 43 -4.34 -1.16 -4.66
CA SER A 43 -5.72 -0.71 -4.91
C SER A 43 -5.75 0.78 -5.21
N PRO A 44 -5.71 1.19 -6.49
CA PRO A 44 -5.87 2.59 -6.84
C PRO A 44 -7.21 3.14 -6.40
N THR A 45 -7.18 4.29 -5.74
CA THR A 45 -8.40 4.93 -5.22
C THR A 45 -9.27 5.53 -6.31
N HIS A 46 -10.51 5.89 -5.97
CA HIS A 46 -11.48 6.48 -6.90
C HIS A 46 -11.06 7.89 -7.38
N ASP A 47 -11.47 8.25 -8.60
CA ASP A 47 -11.09 9.53 -9.24
C ASP A 47 -11.59 10.76 -8.49
N SER A 48 -12.76 10.69 -7.86
CA SER A 48 -13.28 11.80 -7.05
C SER A 48 -12.35 12.16 -5.88
N TYR A 49 -11.73 11.18 -5.23
CA TYR A 49 -10.76 11.44 -4.16
C TYR A 49 -9.48 12.06 -4.71
N VAL A 50 -8.93 11.51 -5.80
CA VAL A 50 -7.68 12.01 -6.38
C VAL A 50 -7.86 13.43 -6.91
N ARG A 51 -8.98 13.72 -7.58
CA ARG A 51 -9.33 15.05 -8.07
C ARG A 51 -9.49 16.05 -6.93
N SER A 52 -10.19 15.68 -5.86
CA SER A 52 -10.32 16.52 -4.66
C SER A 52 -8.96 16.84 -4.02
N LYS A 53 -8.06 15.84 -3.98
CA LYS A 53 -6.73 15.97 -3.38
C LYS A 53 -5.74 16.77 -4.22
N LEU A 54 -5.78 16.64 -5.55
CA LEU A 54 -4.76 17.17 -6.46
C LEU A 54 -5.22 18.36 -7.31
N GLY A 55 -6.52 18.64 -7.33
CA GLY A 55 -7.11 19.62 -8.25
C GLY A 55 -7.20 19.10 -9.69
N ASP A 56 -7.81 19.90 -10.56
CA ASP A 56 -8.26 19.47 -11.89
C ASP A 56 -7.14 19.17 -12.90
N SER A 57 -5.93 19.70 -12.69
CA SER A 57 -4.84 19.65 -13.67
C SER A 57 -3.72 18.65 -13.36
N ALA A 58 -3.73 18.01 -12.19
CA ALA A 58 -2.60 17.20 -11.71
C ALA A 58 -2.92 15.71 -11.46
N TRP A 59 -4.14 15.25 -11.77
CA TRP A 59 -4.58 13.88 -11.56
C TRP A 59 -4.63 13.05 -12.84
N ILE A 60 -4.32 11.77 -12.69
CA ILE A 60 -4.36 10.74 -13.72
C ILE A 60 -5.64 9.92 -13.49
N PRO A 61 -6.46 9.66 -14.53
CA PRO A 61 -7.67 8.84 -14.39
C PRO A 61 -7.41 7.45 -13.83
N ALA A 62 -8.38 6.93 -13.07
CA ALA A 62 -8.33 5.64 -12.37
C ALA A 62 -7.93 4.50 -13.30
N LYS A 63 -8.53 4.47 -14.49
CA LYS A 63 -8.20 3.51 -15.55
C LYS A 63 -6.70 3.53 -15.87
N HIS A 64 -6.11 4.70 -16.04
CA HIS A 64 -4.70 4.84 -16.38
C HIS A 64 -3.79 4.56 -15.19
N ARG A 65 -4.17 4.95 -13.97
CA ARG A 65 -3.42 4.61 -12.77
C ARG A 65 -3.38 3.10 -12.53
N CYS A 66 -4.50 2.42 -12.74
CA CYS A 66 -4.59 0.96 -12.73
C CYS A 66 -3.63 0.32 -13.75
N GLN A 67 -3.63 0.80 -15.00
CA GLN A 67 -2.73 0.32 -16.05
C GLN A 67 -1.26 0.58 -15.72
N LEU A 68 -0.93 1.76 -15.20
CA LEU A 68 0.42 2.10 -14.77
C LEU A 68 0.87 1.21 -13.61
N CYS A 69 -0.01 0.92 -12.64
CA CYS A 69 0.30 -0.04 -11.57
C CYS A 69 0.59 -1.43 -12.12
N GLU A 70 -0.19 -1.93 -13.07
CA GLU A 70 0.05 -3.22 -13.71
C GLU A 70 1.39 -3.26 -14.43
N GLN A 71 1.68 -2.25 -15.27
CA GLN A 71 2.94 -2.14 -15.98
C GLN A 71 4.13 -2.04 -15.02
N ALA A 72 4.00 -1.23 -13.97
CA ALA A 72 5.05 -1.06 -12.98
C ALA A 72 5.32 -2.37 -12.22
N ILE A 73 4.28 -3.12 -11.83
CA ILE A 73 4.44 -4.45 -11.23
C ILE A 73 5.15 -5.40 -12.21
N GLN A 74 4.75 -5.43 -13.48
CA GLN A 74 5.37 -6.32 -14.48
C GLN A 74 6.82 -5.93 -14.83
N SER A 75 7.21 -4.68 -14.60
CA SER A 75 8.59 -4.21 -14.80
C SER A 75 9.53 -4.49 -13.63
N GLU A 76 8.99 -4.94 -12.49
CA GLU A 76 9.77 -5.33 -11.32
C GLU A 76 10.35 -6.75 -11.49
N ASP A 77 11.19 -7.17 -10.55
CA ASP A 77 11.74 -8.54 -10.58
C ASP A 77 10.67 -9.64 -10.45
N PRO A 78 10.98 -10.89 -10.86
CA PRO A 78 10.09 -12.03 -10.71
C PRO A 78 9.62 -12.32 -9.30
N GLU A 79 10.38 -11.88 -8.30
CA GLU A 79 9.98 -12.05 -6.92
C GLU A 79 8.75 -11.19 -6.59
N LEU A 80 8.60 -9.99 -7.13
CA LEU A 80 7.41 -9.17 -6.88
C LEU A 80 6.20 -9.56 -7.73
N TYR A 81 6.36 -9.63 -9.05
CA TYR A 81 5.19 -9.80 -9.93
C TYR A 81 4.54 -11.18 -9.77
N SER A 82 5.22 -12.14 -9.14
CA SER A 82 4.69 -13.48 -8.86
C SER A 82 3.58 -13.50 -7.80
N TRP A 83 3.48 -12.48 -6.94
CA TRP A 83 2.47 -12.44 -5.87
C TRP A 83 1.76 -11.09 -5.72
N VAL A 84 2.23 -10.02 -6.36
CA VAL A 84 1.57 -8.71 -6.33
C VAL A 84 0.73 -8.48 -7.59
N THR A 85 -0.47 -7.95 -7.42
CA THR A 85 -1.36 -7.56 -8.53
C THR A 85 -2.18 -6.32 -8.20
N VAL A 86 -2.98 -5.85 -9.16
CA VAL A 86 -3.87 -4.68 -8.98
C VAL A 86 -5.28 -5.12 -8.61
N SER A 87 -5.83 -4.54 -7.55
CA SER A 87 -7.26 -4.58 -7.25
C SER A 87 -7.95 -3.35 -7.83
N ARG A 88 -9.00 -3.54 -8.62
CA ARG A 88 -9.78 -2.44 -9.22
C ARG A 88 -11.00 -2.02 -8.40
N GLY A 89 -11.39 -2.80 -7.39
CA GLY A 89 -12.65 -2.62 -6.67
C GLY A 89 -12.87 -1.18 -6.18
N GLU A 90 -11.85 -0.59 -5.57
CA GLU A 90 -11.90 0.80 -5.08
C GLU A 90 -12.04 1.83 -6.22
N SER A 91 -11.29 1.63 -7.30
CA SER A 91 -11.23 2.55 -8.44
C SER A 91 -12.53 2.58 -9.26
N THR A 92 -13.29 1.47 -9.24
CA THR A 92 -14.51 1.28 -10.01
C THR A 92 -15.76 1.28 -9.13
N TRP A 93 -15.65 1.71 -7.88
CA TRP A 93 -16.78 1.67 -6.96
C TRP A 93 -17.93 2.57 -7.47
N PRO A 94 -19.17 2.06 -7.59
CA PRO A 94 -20.25 2.75 -8.30
C PRO A 94 -20.68 4.05 -7.61
N ASP A 95 -20.65 4.08 -6.28
CA ASP A 95 -21.09 5.23 -5.48
C ASP A 95 -19.97 6.27 -5.25
N GLY A 96 -18.83 6.11 -5.92
CA GLY A 96 -17.69 7.01 -5.83
C GLY A 96 -16.67 6.59 -4.76
N PHE A 97 -16.04 7.57 -4.12
CA PHE A 97 -14.94 7.31 -3.19
C PHE A 97 -15.43 6.61 -1.92
N ILE A 98 -14.77 5.51 -1.59
CA ILE A 98 -14.87 4.82 -0.31
C ILE A 98 -13.52 4.86 0.38
N ASP A 99 -13.54 5.11 1.68
CA ASP A 99 -12.33 5.19 2.49
C ASP A 99 -11.67 3.81 2.69
N PHE A 100 -10.40 3.81 3.12
CA PHE A 100 -9.57 2.60 3.17
C PHE A 100 -10.14 1.47 4.05
N GLY A 101 -10.92 1.77 5.09
CA GLY A 101 -11.44 0.73 5.96
C GLY A 101 -12.61 -0.04 5.35
N PRO A 102 -13.72 0.61 4.92
CA PRO A 102 -14.80 -0.13 4.26
C PRO A 102 -14.34 -0.86 2.99
N ILE A 103 -13.38 -0.32 2.23
CA ILE A 103 -12.83 -1.06 1.07
C ILE A 103 -11.98 -2.27 1.51
N THR A 104 -11.28 -2.20 2.63
CA THR A 104 -10.54 -3.35 3.19
C THR A 104 -11.52 -4.43 3.69
N GLU A 105 -12.63 -4.02 4.29
CA GLU A 105 -13.71 -4.91 4.74
C GLU A 105 -14.40 -5.60 3.55
N ASP A 106 -14.79 -4.84 2.53
CA ASP A 106 -15.37 -5.37 1.29
C ASP A 106 -14.40 -6.34 0.60
N PHE A 107 -13.12 -5.98 0.51
CA PHE A 107 -12.10 -6.84 -0.08
C PHE A 107 -11.92 -8.17 0.69
N ARG A 108 -11.93 -8.12 2.02
CA ARG A 108 -11.91 -9.31 2.89
C ARG A 108 -13.12 -10.20 2.63
N ASP A 109 -14.31 -9.62 2.58
CA ASP A 109 -15.57 -10.36 2.43
C ASP A 109 -15.67 -10.96 1.03
N PHE A 110 -15.29 -10.22 0.00
CA PHE A 110 -15.19 -10.70 -1.37
C PHE A 110 -14.24 -11.91 -1.49
N LEU A 111 -13.02 -11.80 -0.96
CA LEU A 111 -12.04 -12.87 -1.06
C LEU A 111 -12.49 -14.13 -0.31
N ASN A 112 -12.97 -13.98 0.93
CA ASN A 112 -13.38 -15.13 1.73
C ASN A 112 -14.67 -15.77 1.20
N GLY A 113 -15.67 -14.96 0.84
CA GLY A 113 -16.88 -15.47 0.21
C GLY A 113 -16.59 -16.21 -1.10
N THR A 114 -15.65 -15.71 -1.90
CA THR A 114 -15.26 -16.37 -3.15
C THR A 114 -14.44 -17.64 -2.91
N LEU A 115 -13.36 -17.55 -2.14
CA LEU A 115 -12.34 -18.60 -2.05
C LEU A 115 -12.67 -19.69 -1.03
N VAL A 116 -13.40 -19.36 0.03
CA VAL A 116 -13.81 -20.32 1.07
C VAL A 116 -15.21 -20.82 0.76
N ASP A 117 -16.19 -19.92 0.72
CA ASP A 117 -17.60 -20.32 0.74
C ASP A 117 -18.08 -20.82 -0.62
N GLN A 118 -17.77 -20.11 -1.70
CA GLN A 118 -18.28 -20.42 -3.05
C GLN A 118 -17.44 -21.46 -3.78
N LYS A 119 -16.11 -21.28 -3.79
CA LYS A 119 -15.20 -22.13 -4.57
C LYS A 119 -14.55 -23.24 -3.76
N ASN A 120 -14.61 -23.18 -2.42
CA ASN A 120 -13.97 -24.14 -1.52
C ASN A 120 -12.50 -24.44 -1.89
N ILE A 121 -11.78 -23.40 -2.32
CA ILE A 121 -10.34 -23.45 -2.65
C ILE A 121 -9.52 -23.45 -1.36
N LEU A 122 -9.97 -22.68 -0.37
CA LEU A 122 -9.30 -22.54 0.92
C LEU A 122 -10.15 -23.14 2.03
N LYS A 123 -9.51 -23.98 2.86
CA LYS A 123 -10.14 -24.58 4.04
C LYS A 123 -10.43 -23.57 5.16
N TYR A 124 -9.67 -22.49 5.21
CA TYR A 124 -9.75 -21.47 6.25
C TYR A 124 -9.76 -20.08 5.63
N PRO A 125 -10.46 -19.11 6.26
CA PRO A 125 -10.49 -17.75 5.77
C PRO A 125 -9.13 -17.06 5.82
N LEU A 126 -8.92 -16.19 4.84
CA LEU A 126 -7.78 -15.30 4.74
C LEU A 126 -7.97 -14.09 5.64
N ARG A 127 -6.93 -13.80 6.41
CA ARG A 127 -6.73 -12.48 7.01
C ARG A 127 -6.24 -11.49 5.94
N VAL A 128 -6.87 -10.32 5.87
CA VAL A 128 -6.41 -9.18 5.07
C VAL A 128 -5.58 -8.25 5.95
N VAL A 129 -4.39 -7.90 5.48
CA VAL A 129 -3.46 -6.99 6.16
C VAL A 129 -3.40 -5.68 5.39
N TYR A 130 -3.96 -4.62 5.96
CA TYR A 130 -3.85 -3.29 5.38
C TYR A 130 -2.44 -2.72 5.60
N VAL A 131 -1.76 -2.35 4.53
CA VAL A 131 -0.40 -1.84 4.55
C VAL A 131 -0.42 -0.32 4.35
N CYS A 132 0.07 0.41 5.35
CA CYS A 132 0.19 1.86 5.29
C CYS A 132 1.49 2.39 5.91
N GLY A 133 1.85 3.62 5.54
CA GLY A 133 2.93 4.35 6.19
C GLY A 133 2.54 4.86 7.58
N LEU A 134 3.54 5.08 8.43
CA LEU A 134 3.37 5.67 9.77
C LEU A 134 2.66 7.03 9.74
N ASP A 135 2.85 7.82 8.68
CA ASP A 135 2.19 9.12 8.50
C ASP A 135 0.67 8.99 8.34
N HIS A 136 0.19 7.98 7.59
CA HIS A 136 -1.23 7.71 7.46
C HIS A 136 -1.81 7.18 8.78
N PHE A 137 -1.11 6.24 9.43
CA PHE A 137 -1.51 5.69 10.73
C PHE A 137 -1.66 6.79 11.79
N ASN A 138 -0.70 7.70 11.89
CA ASN A 138 -0.73 8.77 12.88
C ASN A 138 -1.85 9.79 12.62
N LYS A 139 -2.19 10.06 11.36
CA LYS A 139 -3.26 11.00 10.99
C LYS A 139 -4.67 10.42 11.10
N CYS A 140 -4.82 9.10 11.03
CA CYS A 140 -6.13 8.47 10.99
C CYS A 140 -6.35 7.52 12.18
N SER A 141 -7.24 7.90 13.09
CA SER A 141 -7.64 7.07 14.24
C SER A 141 -8.29 5.77 13.81
N TYR A 142 -8.98 5.79 12.66
CA TYR A 142 -9.76 4.66 12.17
C TYR A 142 -8.92 3.43 11.77
N VAL A 143 -7.63 3.62 11.44
CA VAL A 143 -6.73 2.50 11.11
C VAL A 143 -6.62 1.50 12.26
N GLU A 144 -6.60 1.98 13.50
CA GLU A 144 -6.48 1.12 14.68
C GLU A 144 -7.77 0.36 14.98
N SER A 145 -8.93 1.01 14.86
CA SER A 145 -10.23 0.32 15.02
C SER A 145 -10.45 -0.72 13.94
N MET A 146 -10.08 -0.40 12.70
CA MET A 146 -10.12 -1.33 11.57
C MET A 146 -9.23 -2.56 11.83
N ALA A 147 -8.01 -2.36 12.33
CA ALA A 147 -7.07 -3.46 12.62
C ALA A 147 -7.55 -4.45 13.70
N LYS A 148 -8.52 -4.07 14.54
CA LYS A 148 -9.12 -4.92 15.58
C LYS A 148 -10.28 -5.78 15.07
N GLN A 149 -10.75 -5.55 13.84
CA GLN A 149 -11.86 -6.31 13.28
C GLN A 149 -11.46 -7.75 12.94
N ASN A 150 -12.45 -8.64 12.87
CA ASN A 150 -12.24 -10.04 12.54
C ASN A 150 -11.56 -10.20 11.17
N LEU A 151 -10.58 -11.12 11.10
CA LEU A 151 -9.80 -11.41 9.89
C LEU A 151 -9.13 -10.17 9.26
N MET A 152 -8.85 -9.15 10.06
CA MET A 152 -8.12 -7.96 9.64
C MET A 152 -6.91 -7.72 10.52
N ALA A 153 -5.94 -7.01 9.95
CA ALA A 153 -4.77 -6.48 10.63
C ALA A 153 -4.27 -5.25 9.88
N CYS A 154 -3.39 -4.49 10.49
CA CYS A 154 -2.67 -3.41 9.83
C CYS A 154 -1.16 -3.57 10.03
N ALA A 155 -0.40 -3.47 8.94
CA ALA A 155 1.05 -3.37 8.97
C ALA A 155 1.46 -1.92 8.71
N VAL A 156 2.12 -1.31 9.70
CA VAL A 156 2.56 0.09 9.69
C VAL A 156 4.06 0.13 9.40
N VAL A 157 4.42 0.67 8.24
CA VAL A 157 5.81 0.79 7.79
C VAL A 157 6.35 2.16 8.16
N TYR A 158 7.51 2.19 8.83
CA TYR A 158 8.20 3.43 9.17
C TYR A 158 8.79 4.08 7.91
N ARG A 159 9.06 5.39 7.93
CA ARG A 159 9.72 6.12 6.83
C ARG A 159 11.10 6.60 7.24
N ALA A 160 12.02 6.69 6.27
CA ALA A 160 13.34 7.25 6.49
C ALA A 160 13.21 8.72 6.94
N GLY A 161 13.96 9.11 7.97
CA GLY A 161 13.91 10.48 8.52
C GLY A 161 12.84 10.73 9.60
N TYR A 162 11.96 9.76 9.89
CA TYR A 162 11.11 9.81 11.09
C TYR A 162 11.83 9.11 12.25
N GLU A 163 11.94 9.78 13.40
CA GLU A 163 12.43 9.13 14.62
C GLU A 163 11.47 8.00 15.00
N GLU A 164 12.02 6.83 15.36
CA GLU A 164 11.25 5.62 15.70
C GLU A 164 10.41 5.76 16.99
N GLN A 165 10.30 6.98 17.51
CA GLN A 165 9.79 7.32 18.84
C GLN A 165 8.43 8.05 18.83
N GLN A 166 7.80 8.30 17.67
CA GLN A 166 6.49 8.96 17.61
C GLN A 166 5.37 8.02 17.14
N ILE A 167 5.14 6.92 17.86
CA ILE A 167 3.80 6.35 17.90
C ILE A 167 3.02 7.21 18.90
N ASN A 168 2.19 8.14 18.41
CA ASN A 168 1.36 9.01 19.26
C ASN A 168 0.28 8.23 20.05
N ARG A 169 0.20 6.91 19.90
CA ARG A 169 -0.77 6.03 20.57
C ARG A 169 -0.03 5.05 21.45
N SER A 170 -0.28 5.19 22.75
CA SER A 170 0.45 4.58 23.86
C SER A 170 0.24 3.06 24.05
N VAL A 171 -0.41 2.36 23.12
CA VAL A 171 -0.69 0.92 23.28
C VAL A 171 -0.46 0.16 21.97
N LYS A 172 0.38 -0.88 22.03
CA LYS A 172 0.45 -1.91 20.99
C LYS A 172 -0.90 -2.62 20.92
N SER A 173 -1.74 -2.25 19.96
CA SER A 173 -3.03 -2.90 19.72
C SER A 173 -2.84 -4.33 19.22
N SER A 174 -3.64 -5.28 19.71
CA SER A 174 -3.84 -6.56 19.03
C SER A 174 -4.34 -6.28 17.61
N GLY A 175 -3.56 -6.67 16.59
CA GLY A 175 -3.91 -6.44 15.17
C GLY A 175 -3.08 -5.37 14.45
N VAL A 176 -2.29 -4.56 15.16
CA VAL A 176 -1.35 -3.62 14.52
C VAL A 176 0.08 -4.16 14.63
N ILE A 177 0.75 -4.27 13.47
CA ILE A 177 2.11 -4.78 13.32
C ILE A 177 2.99 -3.62 12.87
N TYR A 178 4.04 -3.32 13.64
CA TYR A 178 4.94 -2.20 13.40
C TYR A 178 6.24 -2.71 12.77
N ILE A 179 6.61 -2.16 11.61
CA ILE A 179 7.78 -2.59 10.83
C ILE A 179 8.82 -1.46 10.80
N SER A 180 9.85 -1.60 11.62
CA SER A 180 10.97 -0.65 11.72
C SER A 180 11.86 -0.68 10.47
N LEU A 181 12.49 0.46 10.15
CA LEU A 181 13.48 0.60 9.08
C LEU A 181 14.94 0.51 9.58
N SER A 182 15.17 0.13 10.83
CA SER A 182 16.48 0.20 11.50
C SER A 182 17.64 -0.43 10.72
N LYS A 183 17.41 -1.47 9.90
CA LYS A 183 18.45 -2.14 9.10
C LYS A 183 18.71 -1.49 7.72
N GLU A 184 17.81 -0.65 7.21
CA GLU A 184 17.83 -0.15 5.83
C GLU A 184 17.72 1.37 5.68
N ARG A 185 17.57 2.11 6.79
CA ARG A 185 17.28 3.54 6.83
C ARG A 185 18.13 4.40 5.89
N ASN A 186 19.41 4.06 5.69
CA ASN A 186 20.35 4.82 4.87
C ASN A 186 20.47 4.35 3.40
N LYS A 187 19.81 3.25 3.04
CA LYS A 187 19.87 2.65 1.69
C LYS A 187 18.69 3.05 0.80
N LEU A 188 17.73 3.78 1.34
CA LEU A 188 16.45 4.03 0.69
C LEU A 188 16.34 5.44 0.15
N MET A 189 16.09 5.53 -1.16
CA MET A 189 15.67 6.77 -1.79
C MET A 189 14.15 6.90 -1.62
N ASP A 190 13.71 7.81 -0.75
CA ASP A 190 12.29 8.09 -0.50
C ASP A 190 11.82 9.24 -1.40
N VAL A 191 11.35 8.88 -2.60
CA VAL A 191 10.74 9.81 -3.55
C VAL A 191 9.23 9.65 -3.52
N SER A 192 8.52 10.74 -3.30
CA SER A 192 7.05 10.79 -3.31
C SER A 192 6.50 11.06 -4.71
N SER A 193 5.26 10.63 -4.96
CA SER A 193 4.57 10.96 -6.22
C SER A 193 4.44 12.47 -6.44
N THR A 194 4.42 13.29 -5.38
CA THR A 194 4.44 14.75 -5.48
C THR A 194 5.74 15.26 -6.08
N GLN A 195 6.89 14.75 -5.64
CA GLN A 195 8.19 15.11 -6.22
C GLN A 195 8.30 14.65 -7.67
N ILE A 196 7.78 13.46 -8.01
CA ILE A 196 7.75 12.97 -9.39
C ILE A 196 6.91 13.90 -10.28
N ARG A 197 5.71 14.31 -9.84
CA ARG A 197 4.89 15.27 -10.59
C ARG A 197 5.58 16.61 -10.79
N GLN A 198 6.21 17.13 -9.74
CA GLN A 198 6.97 18.39 -9.81
C GLN A 198 8.12 18.30 -10.81
N TYR A 199 8.84 17.17 -10.84
CA TYR A 199 9.90 16.92 -11.81
C TYR A 199 9.39 16.95 -13.26
N PHE A 200 8.26 16.29 -13.55
CA PHE A 200 7.69 16.31 -14.91
C PHE A 200 7.06 17.67 -15.30
N GLN A 201 6.63 18.48 -14.33
CA GLN A 201 6.13 19.83 -14.59
C GLN A 201 7.26 20.83 -14.86
N ASN A 202 8.36 20.72 -14.12
CA ASN A 202 9.52 21.61 -14.21
C ASN A 202 10.81 20.81 -14.00
N PRO A 203 11.37 20.19 -15.05
CA PRO A 203 12.63 19.45 -14.94
C PRO A 203 13.80 20.41 -14.74
N THR A 204 14.13 20.70 -13.47
CA THR A 204 15.31 21.50 -13.12
C THR A 204 16.53 20.59 -12.87
N PRO A 205 17.76 21.01 -13.26
CA PRO A 205 18.99 20.25 -13.04
C PRO A 205 19.29 19.84 -11.59
N ASN A 206 18.67 20.51 -10.61
CA ASN A 206 18.85 20.21 -9.17
C ASN A 206 18.00 19.05 -8.64
N ASN A 207 17.17 18.39 -9.45
CA ASN A 207 16.37 17.24 -9.04
C ASN A 207 17.07 15.89 -9.31
N SER A 208 18.39 15.84 -9.20
CA SER A 208 19.21 14.66 -9.52
C SER A 208 18.78 13.39 -8.78
N ASN A 209 18.20 13.51 -7.57
CA ASN A 209 17.66 12.37 -6.83
C ASN A 209 16.36 11.82 -7.45
N VAL A 210 15.44 12.67 -7.88
CA VAL A 210 14.19 12.23 -8.54
C VAL A 210 14.50 11.64 -9.92
N GLU A 211 15.44 12.24 -10.64
CA GLU A 211 15.89 11.74 -11.93
C GLU A 211 16.56 10.37 -11.82
N ARG A 212 17.51 10.20 -10.89
CA ARG A 212 18.13 8.88 -10.59
C ARG A 212 17.11 7.83 -10.12
N TYR A 213 16.03 8.27 -9.49
CA TYR A 213 14.95 7.39 -9.05
C TYR A 213 14.05 6.93 -10.19
N ILE A 214 13.75 7.81 -11.15
CA ILE A 214 12.93 7.50 -12.33
C ILE A 214 13.76 6.74 -13.37
N TYR A 215 15.03 7.09 -13.52
CA TYR A 215 15.97 6.51 -14.48
C TYR A 215 17.21 5.95 -13.76
N PRO A 216 17.08 4.81 -13.06
CA PRO A 216 18.24 4.14 -12.48
C PRO A 216 19.15 3.65 -13.62
N HIS A 217 20.37 4.19 -13.70
CA HIS A 217 21.42 3.76 -14.62
C HIS A 217 22.08 2.46 -14.17
#